data_AF-A0A5K1FMX7-F1
#
_entry.id   AF-A0A5K1FMX7-F1
#
_cell.length_a   1.000
_cell.length_b   1.000
_cell.length_c   1.000
_cell.angle_alpha   90.00
_cell.angle_beta   90.00
_cell.angle_gamma   90.00
#
_symmetry.space_group_name_H-M   'P 1'
#
loop_
_entity.id
_entity.type
_entity.pdbx_description
1 polymer ?
#
loop_
_entity_poly.entity_id
_entity_poly.type
_entity_poly.pdbx_seq_one_letter_code
_entity_poly.pdbx_strand_id
1 'polypeptide(L)' 'GDAGENGTCTNRPESPPLNDMTKSLVLVNHFPSMPVQGMACSDNSGSLMNVIKTCYAAAGNRWANFLAVDFYK' A
#
# COMPACT_ATOMS: atom_id res chain seq x y z
N GLY A 1 -2.82 8.53 -1.38
CA GLY A 1 -1.70 8.19 -0.49
C GLY A 1 -2.27 7.70 0.81
N ASP A 2 -2.97 8.58 1.50
CA ASP A 2 -3.25 8.45 2.94
C ASP A 2 -4.24 7.35 3.36
N ALA A 3 -5.07 6.82 2.45
CA ALA A 3 -6.01 5.76 2.80
C ALA A 3 -5.31 4.47 3.30
N GLY A 4 -4.08 4.23 2.84
CA GLY A 4 -3.23 3.13 3.29
C GLY A 4 -2.64 3.33 4.70
N GLU A 5 -2.44 4.59 5.11
CA GLU A 5 -1.79 4.90 6.40
C GLU A 5 -2.67 4.58 7.60
N ASN A 6 -3.99 4.57 7.42
CA ASN A 6 -4.94 4.27 8.49
C ASN A 6 -5.16 2.75 8.69
N GLY A 7 -4.28 1.91 8.14
CA GLY A 7 -4.35 0.45 8.26
C GLY A 7 -5.44 -0.22 7.43
N THR A 8 -6.12 0.52 6.54
CA THR A 8 -7.08 -0.01 5.58
C THR A 8 -6.45 -0.13 4.20
N CYS A 9 -6.68 -1.24 3.49
CA CYS A 9 -6.23 -1.39 2.11
C CYS A 9 -7.42 -1.27 1.16
N THR A 10 -7.44 -0.21 0.35
CA THR A 10 -8.51 0.06 -0.62
C THR A 10 -7.93 0.23 -2.02
N ASN A 11 -8.65 -0.23 -3.04
CA ASN A 11 -8.33 0.10 -4.42
C ASN A 11 -8.64 1.57 -4.73
N ARG A 12 -7.96 2.14 -5.72
CA ARG A 12 -8.38 3.41 -6.30
C ARG A 12 -9.70 3.23 -7.08
N PRO A 13 -10.54 4.28 -7.24
CA PRO A 13 -11.82 4.17 -7.96
C PRO A 13 -11.69 3.63 -9.39
N GLU A 14 -10.60 3.95 -10.08
CA GLU A 14 -10.28 3.49 -11.43
C GLU A 14 -9.71 2.05 -11.49
N SER A 15 -9.35 1.48 -10.34
CA SER A 15 -8.77 0.14 -10.24
C SER A 15 -9.86 -0.90 -9.96
N PRO A 16 -9.73 -2.14 -10.49
CA PRO A 16 -10.57 -3.26 -10.11
C PRO A 16 -10.54 -3.53 -8.60
N PRO A 17 -11.52 -4.26 -8.05
CA PRO A 17 -11.48 -4.75 -6.67
C PRO A 17 -10.17 -5.48 -6.37
N LEU A 18 -9.62 -5.30 -5.16
CA LEU A 18 -8.32 -5.88 -4.79
C LEU A 18 -8.28 -7.42 -4.89
N ASN A 19 -9.41 -8.07 -4.64
CA ASN A 19 -9.57 -9.52 -4.73
C ASN A 19 -9.94 -10.02 -6.14
N ASP A 20 -9.92 -9.16 -7.17
CA ASP A 20 -10.08 -9.58 -8.56
C ASP A 20 -8.88 -10.43 -8.98
N MET A 21 -9.10 -11.74 -9.05
CA MET A 21 -8.07 -12.72 -9.43
C MET A 21 -7.88 -12.82 -10.95
N THR A 22 -8.70 -12.13 -11.76
CA THR A 22 -8.44 -12.00 -13.21
C THR A 22 -7.29 -11.05 -13.51
N LYS A 23 -6.88 -10.23 -12.53
CA LYS A 23 -5.71 -9.35 -12.61
C LYS A 23 -4.50 -10.05 -11.99
N SER A 24 -3.46 -10.20 -12.79
CA SER A 24 -2.20 -10.83 -12.37
C SER A 24 -1.32 -9.93 -11.49
N LEU A 25 -1.61 -8.62 -11.47
CA LEU A 25 -0.76 -7.62 -10.83
C LEU A 25 -1.49 -6.97 -9.64
N VAL A 26 -0.82 -6.96 -8.50
CA VAL A 26 -1.17 -6.22 -7.29
C VAL A 26 -0.08 -5.19 -7.02
N LEU A 27 -0.45 -3.91 -7.02
CA LEU A 27 0.44 -2.81 -6.69
C LEU A 27 0.02 -2.24 -5.34
N VAL A 28 0.97 -2.15 -4.42
CA VAL A 28 0.77 -1.46 -3.13
C VAL A 28 1.63 -0.20 -3.14
N ASN A 29 0.97 0.93 -2.91
CA ASN A 29 1.58 2.24 -2.84
C ASN A 29 1.39 2.76 -1.41
N HIS A 30 2.49 2.85 -0.66
CA HIS A 30 2.55 3.30 0.72
C HIS A 30 3.37 4.59 0.77
N PHE A 31 2.75 5.70 0.36
CA PHE A 31 3.32 7.03 0.49
C PHE A 31 2.34 7.97 1.20
N PRO A 32 2.84 8.82 2.11
CA PRO A 32 2.05 9.94 2.59
C PRO A 32 1.75 10.90 1.44
N SER A 33 0.57 11.50 1.41
CA SER A 33 0.24 12.56 0.45
C SER A 33 1.12 13.80 0.68
N MET A 34 1.55 14.03 1.92
CA MET A 34 2.46 15.10 2.30
C MET A 34 3.86 14.53 2.54
N PRO A 35 4.84 14.83 1.69
CA PRO A 35 6.19 14.34 1.88
C PRO A 35 6.87 15.09 3.03
N VAL A 36 6.73 14.58 4.25
CA VAL A 36 7.53 14.97 5.41
C VAL A 36 8.74 14.04 5.56
N GLN A 37 9.91 14.47 5.08
CA GLN A 37 11.16 13.67 5.11
C GLN A 37 11.49 13.13 6.52
N GLY A 38 11.21 13.90 7.57
CA GLY A 38 11.43 13.49 8.95
C GLY A 38 10.59 12.29 9.41
N MET A 39 9.47 11.99 8.74
CA MET A 39 8.61 10.84 9.07
C MET A 39 8.94 9.60 8.23
N ALA A 40 9.72 9.72 7.16
CA ALA A 40 10.01 8.63 6.23
C ALA A 40 10.56 7.38 6.93
N CYS A 41 11.39 7.52 7.96
CA CYS A 41 11.90 6.39 8.75
C CYS A 41 10.78 5.67 9.53
N SER A 42 9.87 6.44 10.14
CA SER A 42 8.69 5.90 10.84
C SER A 42 7.76 5.19 9.86
N ASP A 43 7.53 5.77 8.69
CA ASP A 43 6.64 5.21 7.68
C ASP A 43 7.22 3.93 7.09
N ASN A 44 8.55 3.86 6.91
CA ASN A 44 9.32 2.69 6.48
C ASN A 44 9.66 1.70 7.63
N SER A 45 8.87 1.67 8.70
CA SER A 45 9.09 0.77 9.84
C SER A 45 7.95 -0.25 10.01
N GLY A 46 7.45 -0.44 11.24
CA GLY A 46 6.31 -1.33 11.52
C GLY A 46 5.01 -0.91 10.81
N SER A 47 4.85 0.38 10.52
CA SER A 47 3.70 0.90 9.78
C SER A 47 3.58 0.25 8.39
N LEU A 48 4.68 0.26 7.63
CA LEU A 48 4.76 -0.40 6.33
C LEU A 48 4.38 -1.88 6.42
N MET A 49 4.93 -2.61 7.40
CA MET A 49 4.64 -4.04 7.57
C MET A 49 3.15 -4.32 7.82
N ASN A 50 2.46 -3.44 8.55
CA ASN A 50 1.02 -3.57 8.75
C ASN A 50 0.26 -3.37 7.44
N VAL A 51 0.61 -2.35 6.64
CA VAL A 51 -0.03 -2.09 5.35
C VAL A 51 0.15 -3.26 4.39
N ILE A 52 1.36 -3.81 4.27
CA ILE A 52 1.61 -4.96 3.38
C ILE A 52 0.76 -6.17 3.81
N LYS A 53 0.66 -6.46 5.12
CA LYS A 53 -0.16 -7.57 5.63
C LYS A 53 -1.66 -7.35 5.41
N THR A 54 -2.16 -6.15 5.66
CA THR A 54 -3.57 -5.80 5.39
C THR A 54 -3.87 -5.95 3.90
N CYS A 55 -2.99 -5.42 3.04
CA CYS A 55 -3.18 -5.52 1.60
C CYS A 55 -3.06 -6.95 1.07
N TYR A 56 -2.21 -7.79 1.66
CA TYR A 56 -2.15 -9.22 1.35
C TYR A 56 -3.51 -9.90 1.57
N ALA A 57 -4.13 -9.67 2.73
CA ALA A 57 -5.45 -10.23 3.04
C ALA A 57 -6.52 -9.67 2.09
N ALA A 58 -6.53 -8.35 1.86
CA ALA A 58 -7.50 -7.69 0.98
C ALA A 58 -7.37 -8.11 -0.50
N ALA A 59 -6.16 -8.45 -0.94
CA ALA A 59 -5.87 -8.90 -2.30
C ALA A 59 -6.17 -10.39 -2.55
N GLY A 60 -6.85 -11.06 -1.62
CA GLY A 60 -7.15 -12.48 -1.72
C GLY A 60 -5.93 -13.37 -1.45
N ASN A 61 -5.15 -13.03 -0.41
CA ASN A 61 -3.95 -13.76 0.02
C ASN A 61 -2.83 -13.76 -1.03
N ARG A 62 -2.67 -12.65 -1.75
CA ARG A 62 -1.63 -12.45 -2.76
C ARG A 62 -0.71 -11.32 -2.33
N TRP A 63 0.60 -11.56 -2.40
CA TRP A 63 1.58 -10.51 -2.16
C TRP A 63 1.60 -9.50 -3.30
N ALA A 64 1.92 -8.26 -2.96
CA ALA A 64 2.15 -7.22 -3.95
C ALA A 64 3.29 -7.63 -4.89
N ASN A 65 3.10 -7.43 -6.19
CA ASN A 65 4.17 -7.60 -7.18
C ASN A 65 5.17 -6.43 -7.08
N PHE A 66 4.65 -5.25 -6.78
CA PHE A 66 5.42 -4.02 -6.60
C PHE A 66 4.95 -3.30 -5.36
N LEU A 67 5.92 -2.87 -4.56
CA LEU A 67 5.71 -2.09 -3.36
C LEU A 67 6.47 -0.78 -3.50
N ALA A 68 5.73 0.33 -3.47
CA ALA A 68 6.29 1.66 -3.56
C ALA A 68 6.30 2.26 -2.14
N VAL A 69 7.50 2.53 -1.60
CA VAL A 69 7.74 2.88 -0.17
C VAL A 69 8.47 4.22 0.06
N ASP A 70 9.09 4.76 -0.99
CA ASP A 70 9.78 6.04 -0.97
C ASP A 70 9.31 6.97 -2.12
N PHE A 71 8.68 8.11 -1.79
CA PHE A 71 8.39 9.22 -2.72
C PHE A 71 9.19 10.49 -2.36
N TYR A 72 10.29 10.36 -1.62
CA TYR A 72 11.11 11.51 -1.23
C TYR A 72 12.32 11.63 -2.16
N LYS A 73 12.18 12.46 -3.20
CA LYS A 73 13.32 13.02 -3.92
C LYS A 73 13.60 14.43 -3.44
#